data_AF-A0A3D5NSK5-F1
#
_entry.id   AF-A0A3D5NSK5-F1
#
_cell.length_a   1.000
_cell.length_b   1.000
_cell.length_c   1.000
_cell.angle_alpha   90.00
_cell.angle_beta   90.00
_cell.angle_gamma   90.00
#
_symmetry.space_group_name_H-M   'P 1'
#
loop_
_entity.id
_entity.type
_entity.pdbx_description
1 polymer ?
#
loop_
_entity_poly.entity_id
_entity_poly.type
_entity_poly.pdbx_seq_one_letter_code
_entity_poly.pdbx_strand_id
1 'polypeptide(L)'
;MMTVEEEFLYPVFLELLVTVDDVRDMNSYSREYEKKIEVVSNQIENMGSDRALLRLEAIKAEATKKLDEGRKKLAEEEENYNRQISDGEAELAAARDQIVEGEATLETEKKNYAIRVQDAEARIRDGERQLADARAEYNAGRTAYNNAVAEYGDDLAQLDSASQSLKGVQTDAAAQRESVAASLAGATTPEEYESLSQQLASLDDLYVAAGNGINTITGLNDYAQSQMKSAETQLNSARSKLNAAERELQAGKNELASEKRTAEAQFLAAETAL
;
A
#
# COMPACT_ATOMS: atom_id res chain seq x y z
N MET A 1 -40.79 -53.94 25.66
CA MET A 1 -41.87 -52.98 25.38
C MET A 1 -42.97 -53.26 26.38
N MET A 2 -43.17 -52.41 27.39
CA MET A 2 -44.27 -52.57 28.35
C MET A 2 -45.53 -52.02 27.67
N THR A 3 -46.50 -52.88 27.38
CA THR A 3 -47.83 -52.46 26.94
C THR A 3 -48.54 -51.77 28.10
N VAL A 4 -48.92 -50.50 27.93
CA VAL A 4 -49.62 -49.69 28.93
C VAL A 4 -51.10 -50.09 28.96
N GLU A 5 -51.77 -50.02 30.12
CA GLU A 5 -53.18 -50.43 30.29
C GLU A 5 -54.15 -49.73 29.31
N GLU A 6 -53.78 -48.53 28.87
CA GLU A 6 -54.48 -47.76 27.83
C GLU A 6 -54.50 -48.43 26.45
N GLU A 7 -53.55 -49.33 26.15
CA GLU A 7 -53.53 -50.10 24.90
C GLU A 7 -54.57 -51.24 24.88
N PHE A 8 -55.11 -51.64 26.04
CA PHE A 8 -56.15 -52.67 26.18
C PHE A 8 -57.58 -52.10 26.23
N LEU A 9 -57.71 -50.78 26.42
CA LEU A 9 -59.01 -50.11 26.36
C LEU A 9 -59.39 -49.90 24.90
N TYR A 10 -60.24 -50.77 24.37
CA TYR A 10 -60.98 -50.43 23.17
C TYR A 10 -61.75 -49.13 23.44
N PRO A 11 -61.64 -48.09 22.60
CA PRO A 11 -62.33 -46.81 22.80
C PRO A 11 -63.85 -46.91 22.55
N VAL A 12 -64.42 -48.10 22.72
CA VAL A 12 -65.81 -48.46 22.45
C VAL A 12 -66.33 -49.40 23.54
N PHE A 13 -67.60 -49.27 23.86
CA PHE A 13 -68.30 -50.19 24.77
C PHE A 13 -68.59 -51.53 24.05
N LEU A 14 -68.37 -52.64 24.75
CA LEU A 14 -68.53 -54.00 24.20
C LEU A 14 -69.82 -54.69 24.66
N GLU A 15 -70.48 -54.16 25.69
CA GLU A 15 -71.69 -54.73 26.29
C GLU A 15 -72.72 -53.63 26.54
N LEU A 16 -74.00 -53.99 26.33
CA LEU A 16 -75.14 -53.15 26.64
C LEU A 16 -76.13 -53.96 27.48
N LEU A 17 -76.38 -53.53 28.70
CA LEU A 17 -77.39 -54.10 29.58
C LEU A 17 -78.69 -53.28 29.47
N VAL A 18 -79.77 -53.91 29.02
CA VAL A 18 -81.05 -53.23 28.76
C VAL A 18 -82.16 -53.84 29.61
N THR A 19 -83.01 -52.98 30.18
CA THR A 19 -84.28 -53.39 30.79
C THR A 19 -85.40 -53.07 29.80
N VAL A 20 -86.23 -54.05 29.46
CA VAL A 20 -87.37 -53.87 28.56
C VAL A 20 -88.57 -53.35 29.35
N ASP A 21 -89.30 -52.39 28.80
CA ASP A 21 -90.50 -51.84 29.44
C ASP A 21 -91.67 -52.84 29.41
N ASP A 22 -92.53 -52.78 30.43
CA ASP A 22 -93.75 -53.58 30.54
C ASP A 22 -93.52 -55.10 30.44
N VAL A 23 -92.42 -55.62 31.00
CA VAL A 23 -92.15 -57.07 31.14
C VAL A 23 -91.86 -57.50 32.59
N ARG A 24 -91.82 -56.56 33.54
CA ARG A 24 -91.42 -56.81 34.94
C ARG A 24 -92.40 -57.71 35.69
N ASP A 25 -93.70 -57.56 35.43
CA ASP A 25 -94.76 -58.35 36.05
C ASP A 25 -95.12 -59.61 35.23
N MET A 26 -94.41 -59.86 34.12
CA MET A 26 -94.60 -61.05 33.29
C MET A 26 -93.78 -62.22 33.85
N ASN A 27 -94.32 -63.44 33.73
CA ASN A 27 -93.55 -64.64 34.05
C ASN A 27 -92.43 -64.81 33.01
N SER A 28 -91.18 -64.85 33.45
CA SER A 28 -89.99 -64.97 32.59
C SER A 28 -89.93 -66.28 31.79
N TYR A 29 -90.70 -67.29 32.19
CA TYR A 29 -90.84 -68.56 31.45
C TYR A 29 -92.08 -68.58 30.52
N SER A 30 -92.80 -67.47 30.39
CA SER A 30 -93.98 -67.39 29.51
C SER A 30 -93.62 -67.10 28.06
N ARG A 31 -94.41 -67.65 27.13
CA ARG A 31 -94.25 -67.36 25.68
C ARG A 31 -94.47 -65.88 25.34
N GLU A 32 -95.29 -65.18 26.11
CA GLU A 32 -95.56 -63.75 25.91
C GLU A 32 -94.34 -62.90 26.27
N TYR A 33 -93.66 -63.23 27.37
CA TYR A 33 -92.38 -62.63 27.75
C TYR A 33 -91.31 -62.90 26.69
N GLU A 34 -91.12 -64.17 26.31
CA GLU A 34 -90.14 -64.60 25.30
C GLU A 34 -90.32 -63.85 23.98
N LYS A 35 -91.55 -63.76 23.47
CA LYS A 35 -91.86 -63.05 22.22
C LYS A 35 -91.57 -61.55 22.31
N LYS A 36 -91.86 -60.92 23.45
CA LYS A 36 -91.63 -59.47 23.62
C LYS A 36 -90.14 -59.15 23.75
N ILE A 37 -89.39 -59.99 24.46
CA ILE A 37 -87.92 -59.92 24.51
C ILE A 37 -87.34 -60.18 23.13
N GLU A 38 -87.81 -61.19 22.39
CA GLU A 38 -87.35 -61.51 21.04
C GLU A 38 -87.55 -60.35 20.07
N VAL A 39 -88.71 -59.66 20.10
CA VAL A 39 -88.95 -58.47 19.27
C VAL A 39 -87.94 -57.36 19.58
N VAL A 40 -87.69 -57.06 20.86
CA VAL A 40 -86.75 -56.00 21.25
C VAL A 40 -85.31 -56.42 20.99
N SER A 41 -84.94 -57.68 21.22
CA SER A 41 -83.61 -58.24 20.91
C SER A 41 -83.33 -58.12 19.41
N ASN A 42 -84.27 -58.58 18.57
CA ASN A 42 -84.15 -58.46 17.12
C ASN A 42 -84.04 -57.00 16.66
N GLN A 43 -84.78 -56.06 17.27
CA GLN A 43 -84.64 -54.64 16.97
C GLN A 43 -83.24 -54.11 17.32
N ILE A 44 -82.73 -54.45 18.51
CA ILE A 44 -81.40 -54.02 18.96
C ILE A 44 -80.29 -54.68 18.12
N GLU A 45 -80.41 -55.95 17.76
CA GLU A 45 -79.47 -56.68 16.90
C GLU A 45 -79.42 -56.11 15.48
N ASN A 46 -80.57 -55.78 14.90
CA ASN A 46 -80.66 -55.10 13.61
C ASN A 46 -80.04 -53.70 13.68
N MET A 47 -80.33 -52.91 14.74
CA MET A 47 -79.68 -51.63 14.98
C MET A 47 -78.16 -51.78 15.17
N GLY A 48 -77.71 -52.84 15.83
CA GLY A 48 -76.31 -53.18 16.00
C GLY A 48 -75.61 -53.42 14.67
N SER A 49 -76.27 -54.14 13.75
CA SER A 49 -75.78 -54.38 12.39
C SER A 49 -75.63 -53.07 11.60
N ASP A 50 -76.62 -52.17 11.66
CA ASP A 50 -76.56 -50.85 11.02
C ASP A 50 -75.44 -49.98 11.61
N ARG A 51 -75.31 -49.98 12.95
CA ARG A 51 -74.26 -49.24 13.67
C ARG A 51 -72.87 -49.79 13.40
N ALA A 52 -72.71 -51.10 13.20
CA ALA A 52 -71.44 -51.72 12.85
C ALA A 52 -70.93 -51.24 11.49
N LEU A 53 -71.83 -51.10 10.49
CA LEU A 53 -71.49 -50.54 9.18
C LEU A 53 -71.05 -49.07 9.30
N LEU A 54 -71.82 -48.23 10.01
CA LEU A 54 -71.46 -46.84 10.26
C LEU A 54 -70.12 -46.71 11.00
N ARG A 55 -69.85 -47.62 11.95
CA ARG A 55 -68.57 -47.62 12.69
C ARG A 55 -67.40 -47.99 11.78
N LEU A 56 -67.57 -48.99 10.91
CA LEU A 56 -66.55 -49.36 9.92
C LEU A 56 -66.24 -48.19 8.99
N GLU A 57 -67.26 -47.48 8.50
CA GLU A 57 -67.09 -46.28 7.68
C GLU A 57 -66.35 -45.18 8.43
N ALA A 58 -66.71 -44.93 9.69
CA ALA A 58 -66.03 -43.93 10.52
C ALA A 58 -64.55 -44.28 10.77
N ILE A 59 -64.23 -45.54 11.06
CA ILE A 59 -62.84 -46.00 11.24
C ILE A 59 -62.05 -45.86 9.93
N LYS A 60 -62.63 -46.27 8.80
CA LYS A 60 -62.01 -46.10 7.48
C LYS A 60 -61.77 -44.62 7.18
N ALA A 61 -62.76 -43.75 7.45
CA ALA A 61 -62.62 -42.31 7.24
C ALA A 61 -61.51 -41.70 8.10
N GLU A 62 -61.41 -42.08 9.38
CA GLU A 62 -60.34 -41.62 10.26
C GLU A 62 -58.97 -42.11 9.81
N ALA A 63 -58.85 -43.39 9.43
CA ALA A 63 -57.62 -43.97 8.91
C ALA A 63 -57.19 -43.31 7.61
N THR A 64 -58.10 -43.10 6.67
CA THR A 64 -57.85 -42.38 5.41
C THR A 64 -57.39 -40.96 5.69
N LYS A 65 -58.04 -40.23 6.61
CA LYS A 65 -57.63 -38.88 7.01
C LYS A 65 -56.19 -38.87 7.56
N LYS A 66 -55.85 -39.80 8.45
CA LYS A 66 -54.48 -39.91 9.00
C LYS A 66 -53.45 -40.25 7.92
N LEU A 67 -53.79 -41.12 6.97
CA LEU A 67 -52.94 -41.44 5.83
C LEU A 67 -52.72 -40.22 4.91
N ASP A 68 -53.78 -39.47 4.62
CA ASP A 68 -53.69 -38.29 3.77
C ASP A 68 -52.89 -37.17 4.45
N GLU A 69 -53.07 -36.95 5.75
CA GLU A 69 -52.25 -36.03 6.54
C GLU A 69 -50.77 -36.46 6.56
N GLY A 70 -50.50 -37.76 6.72
CA GLY A 70 -49.15 -38.31 6.69
C GLY A 70 -48.49 -38.15 5.32
N ARG A 71 -49.22 -38.42 4.23
CA ARG A 71 -48.74 -38.21 2.85
C ARG A 71 -48.45 -36.75 2.57
N LYS A 72 -49.33 -35.85 3.02
CA LYS A 72 -49.12 -34.40 2.86
C LYS A 72 -47.86 -33.95 3.59
N LYS A 73 -47.68 -34.35 4.85
CA LYS A 73 -46.45 -34.04 5.61
C LYS A 73 -45.21 -34.59 4.94
N LEU A 74 -45.25 -35.84 4.45
CA LEU A 74 -44.11 -36.43 3.74
C LEU A 74 -43.75 -35.61 2.50
N ALA A 75 -44.73 -35.23 1.68
CA ALA A 75 -44.49 -34.43 0.48
C ALA A 75 -43.92 -33.05 0.81
N GLU A 76 -44.41 -32.39 1.87
CA GLU A 76 -43.88 -31.10 2.35
C GLU A 76 -42.43 -31.22 2.84
N GLU A 77 -42.11 -32.27 3.61
CA GLU A 77 -40.75 -32.53 4.08
C GLU A 77 -39.80 -32.92 2.94
N GLU A 78 -40.24 -33.71 1.97
CA GLU A 78 -39.45 -34.04 0.76
C GLU A 78 -39.15 -32.79 -0.06
N GLU A 79 -40.13 -31.89 -0.25
CA GLU A 79 -39.90 -30.61 -0.93
C GLU A 79 -38.90 -29.74 -0.18
N ASN A 80 -39.03 -29.64 1.15
CA ASN A 80 -38.11 -28.88 1.97
C ASN A 80 -36.69 -29.46 1.95
N TYR A 81 -36.56 -30.79 2.06
CA TYR A 81 -35.29 -31.49 1.97
C TYR A 81 -34.61 -31.24 0.62
N ASN A 82 -35.34 -31.40 -0.49
CA ASN A 82 -34.81 -31.15 -1.83
C ASN A 82 -34.38 -29.70 -2.02
N ARG A 83 -35.12 -28.74 -1.45
CA ARG A 83 -34.73 -27.32 -1.46
C ARG A 83 -33.43 -27.10 -0.68
N GLN A 84 -33.31 -27.64 0.54
CA GLN A 84 -32.10 -27.51 1.35
C GLN A 84 -30.86 -28.12 0.68
N ILE A 85 -31.01 -29.28 0.02
CA ILE A 85 -29.93 -29.89 -0.74
C ILE A 85 -29.53 -29.00 -1.92
N SER A 86 -30.50 -28.53 -2.71
CA SER A 86 -30.23 -27.65 -3.84
C SER A 86 -29.56 -26.35 -3.42
N ASP A 87 -29.99 -25.74 -2.31
CA ASP A 87 -29.41 -24.51 -1.77
C ASP A 87 -27.97 -24.78 -1.29
N GLY A 88 -27.74 -25.89 -0.57
CA GLY A 88 -26.41 -26.28 -0.10
C GLY A 88 -25.44 -26.63 -1.24
N GLU A 89 -25.92 -27.26 -2.31
CA GLU A 89 -25.13 -27.52 -3.53
C GLU A 89 -24.75 -26.22 -4.24
N ALA A 90 -25.67 -25.26 -4.31
CA ALA A 90 -25.41 -23.94 -4.87
C ALA A 90 -24.41 -23.15 -4.03
N GLU A 91 -24.54 -23.17 -2.70
CA GLU A 91 -23.57 -22.54 -1.78
C GLU A 91 -22.17 -23.16 -1.91
N LEU A 92 -22.08 -24.49 -2.01
CA LEU A 92 -20.80 -25.19 -2.18
C LEU A 92 -20.16 -24.88 -3.53
N ALA A 93 -20.95 -24.80 -4.61
CA ALA A 93 -20.47 -24.42 -5.93
C ALA A 93 -19.93 -22.97 -5.91
N ALA A 94 -20.69 -22.04 -5.34
CA ALA A 94 -20.28 -20.64 -5.20
C ALA A 94 -18.99 -20.50 -4.37
N ALA A 95 -18.87 -21.23 -3.25
CA ALA A 95 -17.67 -21.21 -2.42
C ALA A 95 -16.44 -21.76 -3.17
N ARG A 96 -16.60 -22.81 -3.98
CA ARG A 96 -15.51 -23.34 -4.81
C ARG A 96 -15.05 -22.34 -5.86
N ASP A 97 -15.99 -21.68 -6.54
CA ASP A 97 -15.66 -20.67 -7.54
C ASP A 97 -14.92 -19.49 -6.89
N GLN A 98 -15.33 -19.07 -5.68
CA GLN A 98 -14.64 -18.03 -4.91
C GLN A 98 -13.21 -18.42 -4.53
N ILE A 99 -12.96 -19.67 -4.14
CA ILE A 99 -11.60 -20.16 -3.83
C ILE A 99 -10.73 -20.11 -5.10
N VAL A 100 -11.23 -20.61 -6.23
CA VAL A 100 -10.47 -20.62 -7.49
C VAL A 100 -10.16 -19.20 -7.96
N GLU A 101 -11.12 -18.28 -7.89
CA GLU A 101 -10.92 -16.87 -8.21
C GLU A 101 -9.91 -16.21 -7.27
N GLY A 102 -10.01 -16.50 -5.97
CA GLY A 102 -9.11 -16.01 -4.94
C GLY A 102 -7.66 -16.49 -5.13
N GLU A 103 -7.47 -17.78 -5.43
CA GLU A 103 -6.16 -18.36 -5.75
C GLU A 103 -5.54 -17.73 -7.00
N ALA A 104 -6.32 -17.58 -8.08
CA ALA A 104 -5.85 -16.95 -9.31
C ALA A 104 -5.46 -15.48 -9.11
N THR A 105 -6.23 -14.76 -8.29
CA THR A 105 -5.95 -13.37 -7.91
C THR A 105 -4.67 -13.28 -7.09
N LEU A 106 -4.53 -14.14 -6.07
CA LEU A 106 -3.34 -14.18 -5.21
C LEU A 106 -2.07 -14.48 -6.01
N GLU A 107 -2.11 -15.45 -6.92
CA GLU A 107 -0.96 -15.79 -7.77
C GLU A 107 -0.57 -14.63 -8.70
N THR A 108 -1.56 -13.95 -9.27
CA THR A 108 -1.35 -12.77 -10.11
C THR A 108 -0.70 -11.64 -9.31
N GLU A 109 -1.20 -11.36 -8.11
CA GLU A 109 -0.64 -10.34 -7.22
C GLU A 109 0.80 -10.67 -6.79
N LYS A 110 1.09 -11.94 -6.45
CA LYS A 110 2.45 -12.39 -6.14
C LYS A 110 3.40 -12.17 -7.30
N LYS A 111 2.99 -12.53 -8.52
CA LYS A 111 3.80 -12.34 -9.72
C LYS A 111 4.06 -10.85 -10.01
N ASN A 112 3.03 -10.02 -9.94
CA ASN A 112 3.14 -8.58 -10.14
C ASN A 112 4.04 -7.95 -9.06
N TYR A 113 3.93 -8.42 -7.82
CA TYR A 113 4.77 -7.98 -6.73
C TYR A 113 6.25 -8.38 -6.93
N ALA A 114 6.53 -9.61 -7.34
CA ALA A 114 7.89 -10.06 -7.64
C ALA A 114 8.56 -9.21 -8.73
N ILE A 115 7.82 -8.85 -9.78
CA ILE A 115 8.30 -7.96 -10.84
C ILE A 115 8.61 -6.56 -10.27
N ARG A 116 7.72 -5.98 -9.45
CA ARG A 116 7.94 -4.67 -8.81
C ARG A 116 9.19 -4.67 -7.92
N VAL A 117 9.39 -5.73 -7.14
CA VAL A 117 10.58 -5.89 -6.31
C VAL A 117 11.84 -5.96 -7.16
N GLN A 118 11.84 -6.74 -8.23
CA GLN A 118 12.99 -6.86 -9.12
C GLN A 118 13.36 -5.52 -9.77
N ASP A 119 12.36 -4.75 -10.22
CA ASP A 119 12.57 -3.42 -10.79
C ASP A 119 13.11 -2.43 -9.74
N ALA A 120 12.53 -2.42 -8.54
CA ALA A 120 13.00 -1.58 -7.44
C ALA A 120 14.45 -1.90 -7.05
N GLU A 121 14.82 -3.18 -6.95
CA GLU A 121 16.20 -3.61 -6.70
C GLU A 121 17.15 -3.21 -7.82
N ALA A 122 16.71 -3.26 -9.08
CA ALA A 122 17.51 -2.81 -10.21
C ALA A 122 17.77 -1.30 -10.15
N ARG A 123 16.75 -0.50 -9.84
CA ARG A 123 16.88 0.95 -9.63
C ARG A 123 17.80 1.29 -8.46
N ILE A 124 17.74 0.55 -7.36
CA ILE A 124 18.65 0.73 -6.23
C ILE A 124 20.10 0.44 -6.65
N ARG A 125 20.36 -0.67 -7.36
CA ARG A 125 21.71 -0.99 -7.85
C ARG A 125 22.25 0.06 -8.82
N ASP A 126 21.39 0.57 -9.70
CA ASP A 126 21.78 1.65 -10.62
C ASP A 126 22.09 2.95 -9.84
N GLY A 127 21.24 3.31 -8.88
CA GLY A 127 21.47 4.45 -7.99
C GLY A 127 22.75 4.32 -7.16
N GLU A 128 23.09 3.13 -6.66
CA GLU A 128 24.36 2.85 -5.97
C GLU A 128 25.56 3.11 -6.89
N ARG A 129 25.48 2.65 -8.14
CA ARG A 129 26.53 2.87 -9.13
C ARG A 129 26.69 4.35 -9.46
N GLN A 130 25.59 5.04 -9.75
CA GLN A 130 25.60 6.48 -10.04
C GLN A 130 26.15 7.29 -8.86
N LEU A 131 25.82 6.91 -7.62
CA LEU A 131 26.34 7.56 -6.41
C LEU A 131 27.85 7.32 -6.26
N ALA A 132 28.34 6.12 -6.55
CA ALA A 132 29.76 5.79 -6.52
C ALA A 132 30.54 6.60 -7.56
N ASP A 133 30.03 6.66 -8.80
CA ASP A 133 30.63 7.42 -9.90
C ASP A 133 30.66 8.92 -9.56
N ALA A 134 29.53 9.49 -9.11
CA ALA A 134 29.46 10.89 -8.70
C ALA A 134 30.38 11.21 -7.51
N ARG A 135 30.58 10.27 -6.58
CA ARG A 135 31.53 10.44 -5.47
C ARG A 135 32.98 10.40 -5.96
N ALA A 136 33.31 9.57 -6.95
CA ALA A 136 34.62 9.58 -7.57
C ALA A 136 34.89 10.92 -8.27
N GLU A 137 33.94 11.43 -9.06
CA GLU A 137 34.02 12.74 -9.73
C GLU A 137 34.19 13.89 -8.73
N TYR A 138 33.40 13.89 -7.65
CA TYR A 138 33.54 14.90 -6.59
C TYR A 138 34.92 14.86 -5.93
N ASN A 139 35.45 13.68 -5.64
CA ASN A 139 36.77 13.53 -5.03
C ASN A 139 37.88 14.00 -5.98
N ALA A 140 37.76 13.70 -7.28
CA ALA A 140 38.67 14.19 -8.30
C ALA A 140 38.61 15.72 -8.41
N GLY A 141 37.41 16.30 -8.49
CA GLY A 141 37.21 17.75 -8.52
C GLY A 141 37.72 18.45 -7.27
N ARG A 142 37.52 17.87 -6.08
CA ARG A 142 38.05 18.38 -4.82
C ARG A 142 39.58 18.36 -4.79
N THR A 143 40.19 17.32 -5.33
CA THR A 143 41.66 17.22 -5.43
C THR A 143 42.20 18.27 -6.39
N ALA A 144 41.59 18.41 -7.57
CA ALA A 144 41.95 19.44 -8.55
C ALA A 144 41.82 20.85 -7.97
N TYR A 145 40.75 21.14 -7.23
CA TYR A 145 40.57 22.42 -6.54
C TYR A 145 41.64 22.66 -5.49
N ASN A 146 41.95 21.68 -4.64
CA ASN A 146 42.98 21.83 -3.62
C ASN A 146 44.36 22.11 -4.24
N ASN A 147 44.70 21.44 -5.33
CA ASN A 147 45.93 21.69 -6.08
C ASN A 147 45.92 23.11 -6.68
N ALA A 148 44.82 23.51 -7.31
CA ALA A 148 44.67 24.85 -7.87
C ALA A 148 44.78 25.94 -6.79
N VAL A 149 44.23 25.72 -5.58
CA VAL A 149 44.38 26.66 -4.46
C VAL A 149 45.84 26.78 -4.00
N ALA A 150 46.59 25.67 -4.00
CA ALA A 150 48.00 25.70 -3.65
C ALA A 150 48.84 26.46 -4.70
N GLU A 151 48.69 26.12 -5.98
CA GLU A 151 49.36 26.82 -7.10
C GLU A 151 48.98 28.30 -7.12
N TYR A 152 47.71 28.60 -6.88
CA TYR A 152 47.20 29.96 -6.82
C TYR A 152 47.81 30.78 -5.67
N GLY A 153 48.06 30.16 -4.51
CA GLY A 153 48.72 30.83 -3.39
C GLY A 153 50.15 31.29 -3.74
N ASP A 154 50.87 30.46 -4.49
CA ASP A 154 52.21 30.80 -4.98
C ASP A 154 52.15 31.91 -6.04
N ASP A 155 51.22 31.81 -6.99
CA ASP A 155 51.01 32.83 -8.03
C ASP A 155 50.61 34.19 -7.44
N LEU A 156 49.75 34.21 -6.42
CA LEU A 156 49.38 35.41 -5.68
C LEU A 156 50.59 36.10 -5.06
N ALA A 157 51.47 35.33 -4.40
CA ALA A 157 52.67 35.88 -3.79
C ALA A 157 53.62 36.50 -4.83
N GLN A 158 53.70 35.89 -6.03
CA GLN A 158 54.48 36.42 -7.15
C GLN A 158 53.86 37.70 -7.72
N LEU A 159 52.54 37.72 -7.93
CA LEU A 159 51.81 38.90 -8.40
C LEU A 159 51.91 40.07 -7.42
N ASP A 160 51.79 39.81 -6.11
CA ASP A 160 51.97 40.82 -5.08
C ASP A 160 53.40 41.37 -5.08
N SER A 161 54.41 40.51 -5.21
CA SER A 161 55.81 40.93 -5.32
C SER A 161 56.08 41.77 -6.57
N ALA A 162 55.50 41.40 -7.71
CA ALA A 162 55.59 42.15 -8.96
C ALA A 162 54.88 43.52 -8.86
N SER A 163 53.70 43.55 -8.24
CA SER A 163 52.94 44.78 -7.98
C SER A 163 53.72 45.72 -7.07
N GLN A 164 54.32 45.22 -5.99
CA GLN A 164 55.19 46.00 -5.11
C GLN A 164 56.42 46.54 -5.84
N SER A 165 57.06 45.73 -6.69
CA SER A 165 58.22 46.15 -7.47
C SER A 165 57.86 47.27 -8.45
N LEU A 166 56.74 47.14 -9.17
CA LEU A 166 56.23 48.18 -10.07
C LEU A 166 55.83 49.45 -9.32
N LYS A 167 55.28 49.32 -8.12
CA LYS A 167 54.96 50.47 -7.26
C LYS A 167 56.23 51.21 -6.81
N GLY A 168 57.31 50.47 -6.56
CA GLY A 168 58.65 51.03 -6.36
C GLY A 168 59.10 51.83 -7.58
N VAL A 169 59.11 51.21 -8.77
CA VAL A 169 59.45 51.87 -10.04
C VAL A 169 58.61 53.13 -10.27
N GLN A 170 57.31 53.07 -10.00
CA GLN A 170 56.41 54.20 -10.17
C GLN A 170 56.74 55.34 -9.19
N THR A 171 57.07 55.02 -7.94
CA THR A 171 57.45 56.00 -6.92
C THR A 171 58.79 56.65 -7.25
N ASP A 172 59.78 55.87 -7.67
CA ASP A 172 61.09 56.36 -8.08
C ASP A 172 60.98 57.25 -9.33
N ALA A 173 60.20 56.83 -10.33
CA ALA A 173 59.92 57.63 -11.51
C ALA A 173 59.25 58.95 -11.12
N ALA A 174 58.27 58.95 -10.20
CA ALA A 174 57.64 60.17 -9.73
C ALA A 174 58.64 61.14 -9.07
N ALA A 175 59.52 60.63 -8.22
CA ALA A 175 60.56 61.45 -7.57
C ALA A 175 61.58 62.01 -8.58
N GLN A 176 62.01 61.20 -9.56
CA GLN A 176 62.91 61.65 -10.63
C GLN A 176 62.25 62.71 -11.53
N ARG A 177 60.96 62.56 -11.85
CA ARG A 177 60.19 63.55 -12.61
C ARG A 177 60.19 64.90 -11.88
N GLU A 178 59.93 64.89 -10.58
CA GLU A 178 59.95 66.11 -9.77
C GLU A 178 61.34 66.77 -9.76
N SER A 179 62.40 65.97 -9.60
CA SER A 179 63.78 66.48 -9.68
C SER A 179 64.13 67.07 -11.05
N VAL A 180 63.80 66.37 -12.15
CA VAL A 180 64.08 66.83 -13.52
C VAL A 180 63.24 68.06 -13.86
N ALA A 181 61.98 68.11 -13.43
CA ALA A 181 61.12 69.29 -13.60
C ALA A 181 61.67 70.52 -12.87
N ALA A 182 62.22 70.34 -11.66
CA ALA A 182 62.88 71.42 -10.93
C ALA A 182 64.16 71.90 -11.66
N SER A 183 64.97 70.99 -12.20
CA SER A 183 66.14 71.34 -13.02
C SER A 183 65.76 72.05 -14.32
N LEU A 184 64.68 71.62 -14.98
CA LEU A 184 64.16 72.23 -16.21
C LEU A 184 63.73 73.69 -15.97
N ALA A 185 63.13 73.98 -14.81
CA ALA A 185 62.75 75.35 -14.43
C ALA A 185 63.95 76.31 -14.26
N GLY A 186 65.15 75.77 -14.02
CA GLY A 186 66.40 76.53 -13.90
C GLY A 186 67.29 76.54 -15.15
N ALA A 187 66.86 75.89 -16.25
CA ALA A 187 67.64 75.81 -17.48
C ALA A 187 67.76 77.18 -18.16
N THR A 188 68.95 77.53 -18.64
CA THR A 188 69.23 78.84 -19.26
C THR A 188 69.63 78.74 -20.73
N THR A 189 69.97 77.54 -21.21
CA THR A 189 70.33 77.30 -22.61
C THR A 189 69.23 76.48 -23.33
N PRO A 190 69.00 76.71 -24.64
CA PRO A 190 68.04 75.93 -25.41
C PRO A 190 68.37 74.44 -25.44
N GLU A 191 69.66 74.07 -25.53
CA GLU A 191 70.07 72.66 -25.58
C GLU A 191 69.80 71.92 -24.25
N GLU A 192 70.04 72.54 -23.10
CA GLU A 192 69.69 71.96 -21.79
C GLU A 192 68.19 71.77 -21.62
N TYR A 193 67.41 72.77 -22.04
CA TYR A 193 65.95 72.71 -21.95
C TYR A 193 65.40 71.53 -22.77
N GLU A 194 65.86 71.38 -24.01
CA GLU A 194 65.41 70.29 -24.88
C GLU A 194 65.79 68.92 -24.31
N SER A 195 67.03 68.74 -23.84
CA SER A 195 67.47 67.49 -23.21
C SER A 195 66.66 67.12 -21.96
N LEU A 196 66.47 68.06 -21.04
CA LEU A 196 65.72 67.82 -19.80
C LEU A 196 64.22 67.57 -20.09
N SER A 197 63.65 68.23 -21.10
CA SER A 197 62.27 68.00 -21.52
C SER A 197 62.06 66.58 -22.08
N GLN A 198 63.00 66.06 -22.88
CA GLN A 198 62.95 64.69 -23.39
C GLN A 198 63.11 63.67 -22.25
N GLN A 199 64.01 63.94 -21.30
CA GLN A 199 64.18 63.08 -20.12
C GLN A 199 62.91 63.04 -19.27
N LEU A 200 62.27 64.19 -19.03
CA LEU A 200 61.00 64.26 -18.31
C LEU A 200 59.89 63.47 -19.03
N ALA A 201 59.77 63.61 -20.35
CA ALA A 201 58.80 62.85 -21.15
C ALA A 201 59.00 61.34 -21.02
N SER A 202 60.25 60.86 -21.05
CA SER A 202 60.56 59.44 -20.88
C SER A 202 60.18 58.91 -19.48
N LEU A 203 60.30 59.75 -18.45
CA LEU A 203 59.90 59.41 -17.08
C LEU A 203 58.38 59.46 -16.88
N ASP A 204 57.68 60.38 -17.56
CA ASP A 204 56.22 60.40 -17.64
C ASP A 204 55.68 59.09 -18.23
N ASP A 205 56.24 58.66 -19.36
CA ASP A 205 55.89 57.39 -20.01
C ASP A 205 56.14 56.19 -19.08
N LEU A 206 57.27 56.16 -18.38
CA LEU A 206 57.58 55.12 -17.40
C LEU A 206 56.58 55.12 -16.23
N TYR A 207 56.24 56.29 -15.68
CA TYR A 207 55.29 56.42 -14.58
C TYR A 207 53.89 55.92 -14.96
N VAL A 208 53.43 56.29 -16.16
CA VAL A 208 52.14 55.84 -16.71
C VAL A 208 52.17 54.35 -17.00
N ALA A 209 53.23 53.83 -17.63
CA ALA A 209 53.39 52.41 -17.91
C ALA A 209 53.40 51.56 -16.64
N ALA A 210 54.11 52.00 -15.59
CA ALA A 210 54.13 51.33 -14.30
C ALA A 210 52.74 51.32 -13.64
N GLY A 211 52.00 52.44 -13.68
CA GLY A 211 50.63 52.52 -13.17
C GLY A 211 49.66 51.61 -13.91
N ASN A 212 49.76 51.55 -15.25
CA ASN A 212 48.98 50.62 -16.05
C ASN A 212 49.31 49.16 -15.70
N GLY A 213 50.59 48.82 -15.49
CA GLY A 213 51.02 47.50 -15.06
C GLY A 213 50.43 47.09 -13.70
N ILE A 214 50.42 47.99 -12.71
CA ILE A 214 49.80 47.75 -11.40
C ILE A 214 48.30 47.48 -11.53
N ASN A 215 47.60 48.27 -12.34
CA ASN A 215 46.17 48.07 -12.61
C ASN A 215 45.90 46.72 -13.29
N THR A 216 46.74 46.31 -14.25
CA THR A 216 46.64 44.99 -14.89
C THR A 216 46.83 43.85 -13.88
N ILE A 217 47.86 43.93 -13.03
CA ILE A 217 48.11 42.90 -12.00
C ILE A 217 46.92 42.80 -11.04
N THR A 218 46.38 43.94 -10.61
CA THR A 218 45.24 43.99 -9.69
C THR A 218 44.01 43.33 -10.32
N GLY A 219 43.70 43.65 -11.59
CA GLY A 219 42.59 43.01 -12.31
C GLY A 219 42.77 41.50 -12.51
N LEU A 220 43.99 41.03 -12.76
CA LEU A 220 44.30 39.59 -12.83
C LEU A 220 44.07 38.89 -11.48
N ASN A 221 44.48 39.53 -10.39
CA ASN A 221 44.27 39.01 -9.04
C ASN A 221 42.77 38.87 -8.73
N ASP A 222 41.99 39.94 -8.94
CA ASP A 222 40.54 39.94 -8.70
C ASP A 222 39.82 38.87 -9.54
N TYR A 223 40.20 38.73 -10.81
CA TYR A 223 39.66 37.69 -11.69
C TYR A 223 39.95 36.29 -11.15
N ALA A 224 41.19 36.02 -10.76
CA ALA A 224 41.59 34.71 -10.24
C ALA A 224 40.88 34.39 -8.91
N GLN A 225 40.75 35.36 -7.99
CA GLN A 225 39.96 35.19 -6.75
C GLN A 225 38.51 34.83 -7.06
N SER A 226 37.91 35.48 -8.06
CA SER A 226 36.53 35.21 -8.47
C SER A 226 36.36 33.78 -9.00
N GLN A 227 37.33 33.27 -9.77
CA GLN A 227 37.31 31.90 -10.29
C GLN A 227 37.43 30.88 -9.14
N MET A 228 38.31 31.12 -8.17
CA MET A 228 38.45 30.24 -7.01
C MET A 228 37.17 30.17 -6.17
N LYS A 229 36.53 31.31 -5.93
CA LYS A 229 35.25 31.36 -5.20
C LYS A 229 34.12 30.65 -5.96
N SER A 230 34.11 30.77 -7.29
CA SER A 230 33.16 30.06 -8.15
C SER A 230 33.37 28.55 -8.05
N ALA A 231 34.62 28.07 -8.15
CA ALA A 231 34.97 26.66 -8.04
C ALA A 231 34.60 26.09 -6.65
N GLU A 232 34.87 26.83 -5.58
CA GLU A 232 34.47 26.45 -4.21
C GLU A 232 32.95 26.29 -4.10
N THR A 233 32.20 27.24 -4.66
CA THR A 233 30.73 27.21 -4.67
C THR A 233 30.20 25.98 -5.43
N GLN A 234 30.79 25.67 -6.58
CA GLN A 234 30.44 24.48 -7.36
C GLN A 234 30.71 23.18 -6.61
N LEU A 235 31.86 23.07 -5.93
CA LEU A 235 32.19 21.92 -5.10
C LEU A 235 31.23 21.75 -3.92
N ASN A 236 30.87 22.84 -3.25
CA ASN A 236 29.90 22.80 -2.15
C ASN A 236 28.52 22.39 -2.64
N SER A 237 28.10 22.86 -3.82
CA SER A 237 26.85 22.43 -4.48
C SER A 237 26.89 20.93 -4.83
N ALA A 238 27.98 20.45 -5.43
CA ALA A 238 28.17 19.03 -5.75
C ALA A 238 28.13 18.15 -4.49
N ARG A 239 28.79 18.59 -3.40
CA ARG A 239 28.74 17.90 -2.10
C ARG A 239 27.31 17.81 -1.55
N SER A 240 26.55 18.89 -1.64
CA SER A 240 25.15 18.92 -1.19
C SER A 240 24.29 17.93 -1.98
N LYS A 241 24.41 17.93 -3.31
CA LYS A 241 23.71 16.97 -4.19
C LYS A 241 24.06 15.53 -3.89
N LEU A 242 25.34 15.22 -3.65
CA LEU A 242 25.78 13.88 -3.25
C LEU A 242 25.14 13.43 -1.94
N ASN A 243 25.14 14.30 -0.93
CA ASN A 243 24.52 13.98 0.35
C ASN A 243 23.00 13.77 0.23
N ALA A 244 22.34 14.53 -0.64
CA ALA A 244 20.92 14.35 -0.93
C ALA A 244 20.65 13.01 -1.62
N ALA A 245 21.41 12.69 -2.67
CA ALA A 245 21.31 11.41 -3.38
C ALA A 245 21.57 10.21 -2.46
N GLU A 246 22.52 10.30 -1.54
CA GLU A 246 22.80 9.26 -0.54
C GLU A 246 21.61 9.04 0.40
N ARG A 247 20.93 10.12 0.84
CA ARG A 247 19.72 10.02 1.67
C ARG A 247 18.54 9.43 0.91
N GLU A 248 18.33 9.86 -0.34
CA GLU A 248 17.25 9.35 -1.19
C GLU A 248 17.43 7.86 -1.47
N LEU A 249 18.66 7.43 -1.78
CA LEU A 249 18.98 6.02 -1.98
C LEU A 249 18.73 5.20 -0.71
N GLN A 250 19.13 5.71 0.46
CA GLN A 250 18.89 5.03 1.72
C GLN A 250 17.38 4.96 2.07
N ALA A 251 16.64 6.03 1.79
CA ALA A 251 15.19 6.05 1.96
C ALA A 251 14.51 5.00 1.08
N GLY A 252 14.87 4.93 -0.21
CA GLY A 252 14.33 3.93 -1.14
C GLY A 252 14.65 2.49 -0.72
N LYS A 253 15.86 2.23 -0.19
CA LYS A 253 16.21 0.92 0.39
C LYS A 253 15.31 0.55 1.58
N ASN A 254 15.07 1.51 2.48
CA ASN A 254 14.24 1.29 3.66
C ASN A 254 12.76 1.07 3.29
N GLU A 255 12.26 1.83 2.31
CA GLU A 255 10.91 1.70 1.76
C GLU A 255 10.71 0.31 1.16
N LEU A 256 11.59 -0.13 0.26
CA LEU A 256 11.54 -1.48 -0.32
C LEU A 256 11.59 -2.57 0.77
N ALA A 257 12.43 -2.42 1.79
CA ALA A 257 12.49 -3.38 2.90
C ALA A 257 11.22 -3.40 3.75
N SER A 258 10.50 -2.28 3.85
CA SER A 258 9.20 -2.20 4.52
C SER A 258 8.11 -2.82 3.66
N GLU A 259 8.06 -2.50 2.38
CA GLU A 259 7.11 -3.06 1.42
C GLU A 259 7.21 -4.58 1.35
N LYS A 260 8.43 -5.14 1.35
CA LYS A 260 8.67 -6.60 1.44
C LYS A 260 7.99 -7.24 2.64
N ARG A 261 8.17 -6.66 3.83
CA ARG A 261 7.55 -7.18 5.05
C ARG A 261 6.02 -7.09 5.01
N THR A 262 5.49 -5.97 4.52
CA THR A 262 4.03 -5.79 4.41
C THR A 262 3.42 -6.76 3.40
N ALA A 263 4.03 -6.90 2.21
CA ALA A 263 3.55 -7.80 1.18
C ALA A 263 3.60 -9.27 1.62
N GLU A 264 4.68 -9.69 2.27
CA GLU A 264 4.80 -11.05 2.82
C GLU A 264 3.69 -11.34 3.85
N ALA A 265 3.40 -10.39 4.75
CA ALA A 265 2.31 -10.53 5.71
C ALA A 265 0.92 -10.58 5.03
N GLN A 266 0.71 -9.77 3.99
CA GLN A 266 -0.55 -9.76 3.24
C GLN A 266 -0.76 -11.05 2.45
N PHE A 267 0.29 -11.59 1.82
CA PHE A 267 0.19 -12.86 1.11
C PHE A 267 -0.08 -14.02 2.06
N LEU A 268 0.59 -14.05 3.22
CA LEU A 268 0.31 -15.05 4.24
C LEU A 268 -1.14 -14.97 4.73
N ALA A 269 -1.65 -13.77 4.99
CA ALA A 269 -3.03 -13.57 5.40
C ALA A 269 -4.03 -14.02 4.32
N ALA A 270 -3.74 -13.72 3.05
CA ALA A 270 -4.56 -14.15 1.92
C ALA A 270 -4.56 -15.68 1.75
N GLU A 271 -3.41 -16.34 1.92
CA GLU A 271 -3.31 -17.81 1.91
C GLU A 271 -4.11 -18.45 3.04
N THR A 272 -4.15 -17.84 4.22
CA THR A 272 -4.96 -18.37 5.33
C THR A 272 -6.46 -18.14 5.20
N ALA A 273 -6.87 -17.23 4.31
CA ALA A 273 -8.27 -16.90 4.09
C ALA A 273 -8.92 -17.71 2.94
N LEU A 274 -8.11 -18.41 2.14
CA LEU A 274 -8.51 -19.35 1.10
C LEU A 274 -8.65 -20.77 1.69
#